data_AF-A0A661SWJ8-F1
#
_entry.id   AF-A0A661SWJ8-F1
#
_cell.length_a   1.000
_cell.length_b   1.000
_cell.length_c   1.000
_cell.angle_alpha   90.00
_cell.angle_beta   90.00
_cell.angle_gamma   90.00
#
_symmetry.space_group_name_H-M   'P 1'
#
loop_
_entity.id
_entity.type
_entity.pdbx_description
1 polymer ?
#
loop_
_entity_poly.entity_id
_entity_poly.type
_entity_poly.pdbx_seq_one_letter_code
_entity_poly.pdbx_strand_id
1 'polypeptide(L)'
;MQTQDQKRAKDAYDKVKELSPDRQSKFKTLALKFPSMVLQCGVLQGLAFQQKENKGIFSELDDWLCNKSDLAWGGIQRKNIVDRLCDKKMDISRYRLITREAVAYGTWLKRAAEVLLREVRTEN
;
A
#
# COMPACT_ATOMS: atom_id res chain seq x y z
N MET A 1 -6.01 -15.71 18.50
CA MET A 1 -4.87 -15.00 17.88
C MET A 1 -5.21 -14.76 16.42
N GLN A 2 -5.11 -13.52 15.93
CA GLN A 2 -5.34 -13.21 14.51
C GLN A 2 -4.05 -13.37 13.70
N THR A 3 -4.13 -13.92 12.50
CA THR A 3 -2.99 -14.03 11.59
C THR A 3 -2.67 -12.68 10.92
N GLN A 4 -1.45 -12.51 10.41
CA GLN A 4 -1.09 -11.30 9.64
C GLN A 4 -2.05 -11.06 8.46
N ASP A 5 -2.43 -12.12 7.76
CA ASP A 5 -3.36 -12.01 6.65
C ASP A 5 -4.76 -11.59 7.09
N GLN A 6 -5.23 -12.05 8.26
CA GLN A 6 -6.50 -11.56 8.81
C GLN A 6 -6.43 -10.06 9.15
N LYS A 7 -5.31 -9.58 9.70
CA LYS A 7 -5.11 -8.14 9.95
C LYS A 7 -5.12 -7.33 8.65
N ARG A 8 -4.36 -7.76 7.63
CA ARG A 8 -4.30 -7.10 6.31
C ARG A 8 -5.67 -7.06 5.65
N ALA A 9 -6.36 -8.19 5.61
CA ALA A 9 -7.67 -8.32 4.98
C ALA A 9 -8.69 -7.39 5.64
N LYS A 10 -8.71 -7.36 6.98
CA LYS A 10 -9.61 -6.51 7.74
C LYS A 10 -9.34 -5.03 7.47
N ASP A 11 -8.10 -4.57 7.64
CA ASP A 11 -7.75 -3.15 7.44
C ASP A 11 -8.02 -2.71 6.00
N ALA A 12 -7.62 -3.51 5.01
CA ALA A 12 -7.88 -3.21 3.61
C ALA A 12 -9.38 -3.12 3.28
N TYR A 13 -10.19 -4.05 3.81
CA TYR A 13 -11.63 -4.04 3.60
C TYR A 13 -12.28 -2.80 4.22
N ASP A 14 -11.94 -2.49 5.48
CA ASP A 14 -12.49 -1.33 6.20
C ASP A 14 -12.13 -0.03 5.48
N LYS A 15 -10.87 0.14 5.06
CA LYS A 15 -10.42 1.32 4.30
C LYS A 15 -11.15 1.51 2.98
N VAL A 16 -11.33 0.43 2.22
CA VAL A 16 -12.04 0.48 0.93
C VAL A 16 -13.53 0.74 1.12
N LYS A 17 -14.14 0.22 2.18
CA LYS A 17 -15.55 0.44 2.49
C LYS A 17 -15.84 1.89 2.89
N GLU A 18 -14.93 2.54 3.59
CA GLU A 18 -15.06 3.92 4.07
C GLU A 18 -14.67 4.98 3.04
N LEU A 19 -14.25 4.57 1.84
CA LEU A 19 -13.79 5.48 0.79
C LEU A 19 -14.93 6.32 0.22
N SER A 20 -14.71 7.63 0.21
CA SER A 20 -15.64 8.60 -0.37
C SER A 20 -15.86 8.33 -1.87
N PRO A 21 -17.09 8.46 -2.41
CA PRO A 21 -17.41 8.11 -3.80
C PRO A 21 -16.51 8.76 -4.86
N ASP A 22 -16.07 10.00 -4.64
CA ASP A 22 -15.17 10.76 -5.51
C ASP A 22 -13.77 10.13 -5.63
N ARG A 23 -13.31 9.42 -4.61
CA ARG A 23 -12.00 8.76 -4.59
C ARG A 23 -12.03 7.33 -5.13
N GLN A 24 -13.20 6.67 -5.17
CA GLN A 24 -13.31 5.23 -5.45
C GLN A 24 -12.74 4.83 -6.82
N SER A 25 -13.06 5.56 -7.89
CA SER A 25 -12.60 5.21 -9.25
C SER A 25 -11.07 5.27 -9.38
N LYS A 26 -10.46 6.36 -8.91
CA LYS A 26 -9.00 6.53 -8.91
C LYS A 26 -8.32 5.53 -7.97
N PHE A 27 -8.89 5.29 -6.79
CA PHE A 27 -8.39 4.30 -5.84
C PHE A 27 -8.37 2.91 -6.46
N LYS A 28 -9.48 2.45 -7.04
CA LYS A 28 -9.58 1.13 -7.69
C LYS A 28 -8.51 0.96 -8.75
N THR A 29 -8.39 1.93 -9.67
CA THR A 29 -7.41 1.89 -10.76
C THR A 29 -5.97 1.74 -10.24
N LEU A 30 -5.62 2.44 -9.17
CA LEU A 30 -4.28 2.41 -8.59
C LEU A 30 -4.04 1.15 -7.74
N ALA A 31 -5.03 0.70 -6.96
CA ALA A 31 -4.99 -0.54 -6.18
C ALA A 31 -4.74 -1.77 -7.07
N LEU A 32 -5.43 -1.83 -8.21
CA LEU A 32 -5.28 -2.93 -9.19
C LEU A 32 -3.85 -3.02 -9.75
N LYS A 33 -3.19 -1.87 -9.97
CA LYS A 33 -1.87 -1.76 -10.62
C LYS A 33 -0.71 -1.81 -9.64
N PHE A 34 -0.92 -1.50 -8.37
CA PHE A 34 0.18 -1.32 -7.43
C PHE A 34 1.03 -2.58 -7.18
N PRO A 35 0.46 -3.78 -6.92
CA PRO A 35 1.28 -4.96 -6.68
C PRO A 35 2.21 -5.30 -7.84
N SER A 36 1.72 -5.21 -9.09
CA SER A 36 2.55 -5.44 -10.28
C SER A 36 3.61 -4.36 -10.46
N MET A 37 3.27 -3.10 -10.20
CA MET A 37 4.22 -1.99 -10.27
C MET A 37 5.39 -2.16 -9.29
N VAL A 38 5.14 -2.63 -8.06
CA VAL A 38 6.20 -2.93 -7.08
C VAL A 38 7.10 -4.07 -7.56
N LEU A 39 6.53 -5.11 -8.18
CA LEU A 39 7.31 -6.23 -8.72
C LEU A 39 8.18 -5.82 -9.93
N GLN A 40 7.73 -4.86 -10.72
CA GLN A 40 8.44 -4.39 -11.92
C GLN A 40 9.53 -3.36 -11.60
N CYS A 41 9.22 -2.34 -10.79
CA CYS A 41 10.10 -1.19 -10.57
C CYS A 41 10.63 -1.09 -9.13
N GLY A 42 10.23 -1.99 -8.24
CA GLY A 42 10.60 -1.98 -6.83
C GLY A 42 9.70 -1.12 -5.94
N VAL A 43 9.77 -1.36 -4.63
CA VAL A 43 8.86 -0.76 -3.64
C VAL A 43 9.04 0.76 -3.51
N LEU A 44 10.29 1.27 -3.56
CA LEU A 44 10.56 2.70 -3.43
C LEU A 44 9.91 3.50 -4.58
N GLN A 45 10.15 3.09 -5.83
CA GLN A 45 9.55 3.76 -6.98
C GLN A 45 8.03 3.59 -7.00
N GLY A 46 7.53 2.39 -6.68
CA GLY A 46 6.09 2.15 -6.62
C GLY A 46 5.38 3.04 -5.60
N LEU A 47 5.97 3.24 -4.41
CA LEU A 47 5.41 4.13 -3.39
C LEU A 47 5.57 5.61 -3.75
N ALA A 48 6.72 6.02 -4.28
CA ALA A 48 6.96 7.40 -4.72
C ALA A 48 6.00 7.83 -5.84
N PHE A 49 5.68 6.92 -6.75
CA PHE A 49 4.68 7.15 -7.79
C PHE A 49 3.28 7.43 -7.20
N GLN A 50 2.87 6.65 -6.18
CA GLN A 50 1.61 6.87 -5.49
C GLN A 50 1.62 8.16 -4.65
N GLN A 51 2.77 8.54 -4.09
CA GLN A 51 2.94 9.75 -3.28
C GLN A 51 2.78 11.03 -4.09
N LYS A 52 3.37 11.10 -5.30
CA LYS A 52 3.39 12.31 -6.14
C LYS A 52 2.00 12.85 -6.47
N GLU A 53 1.01 11.96 -6.54
CA GLU A 53 -0.37 12.32 -6.83
C GLU A 53 -1.17 12.70 -5.59
N ASN A 54 -0.67 12.41 -4.37
CA ASN A 54 -1.39 12.45 -3.08
C ASN A 54 -2.85 11.95 -3.16
N LYS A 55 -3.09 11.05 -4.12
CA LYS A 55 -4.41 10.64 -4.60
C LYS A 55 -4.27 9.19 -5.01
N GLY A 56 -5.07 8.34 -4.37
CA GLY A 56 -5.06 6.90 -4.61
C GLY A 56 -4.95 6.16 -3.30
N ILE A 57 -3.98 5.24 -3.26
CA ILE A 57 -3.78 4.27 -2.19
C ILE A 57 -2.60 4.60 -1.27
N PHE A 58 -1.87 5.70 -1.52
CA PHE A 58 -0.62 6.01 -0.81
C PHE A 58 -0.83 6.16 0.70
N SER A 59 -1.88 6.89 1.11
CA SER A 59 -2.20 7.09 2.53
C SER A 59 -2.41 5.78 3.27
N GLU A 60 -3.10 4.83 2.63
CA GLU A 60 -3.43 3.53 3.21
C GLU A 60 -2.18 2.64 3.27
N LEU A 61 -1.32 2.69 2.26
CA LEU A 61 -0.03 1.99 2.25
C LEU A 61 0.95 2.56 3.28
N ASP A 62 1.05 3.89 3.36
CA ASP A 62 1.94 4.60 4.29
C ASP A 62 1.55 4.30 5.73
N ASP A 63 0.26 4.43 6.07
CA ASP A 63 -0.25 4.11 7.41
C ASP A 63 -0.01 2.63 7.78
N TRP A 64 -0.29 1.71 6.85
CA TRP A 64 -0.07 0.29 7.09
C TRP A 64 1.41 -0.01 7.36
N LEU A 65 2.29 0.40 6.45
CA LEU A 65 3.72 0.07 6.52
C LEU A 65 4.40 0.80 7.69
N CYS A 66 4.05 2.05 7.97
CA CYS A 66 4.69 2.82 9.03
C CYS A 66 4.17 2.49 10.43
N ASN A 67 2.87 2.20 10.59
CA ASN A 67 2.22 2.22 11.91
C ASN A 67 1.50 0.92 12.30
N LYS A 68 0.88 0.19 11.36
CA LYS A 68 -0.01 -0.94 11.68
C LYS A 68 0.59 -2.32 11.46
N SER A 69 1.54 -2.42 10.54
CA SER A 69 2.27 -3.66 10.30
C SER A 69 3.29 -3.93 11.40
N ASP A 70 3.59 -5.19 11.64
CA ASP A 70 4.58 -5.62 12.64
C ASP A 70 6.03 -5.46 12.11
N LEU A 71 6.29 -4.43 11.28
CA LEU A 71 7.59 -4.17 10.67
C LEU A 71 8.56 -3.52 11.67
N ALA A 72 9.74 -4.12 11.81
CA ALA A 72 10.81 -3.58 12.64
C ALA A 72 11.62 -2.51 11.88
N TRP A 73 11.36 -1.23 12.19
CA TRP A 73 12.01 -0.08 11.56
C TRP A 73 13.44 0.23 12.06
N GLY A 74 13.96 -0.52 13.04
CA GLY A 74 15.36 -0.39 13.47
C GLY A 74 15.76 1.02 13.95
N GLY A 75 14.82 1.76 14.56
CA GLY A 75 15.06 3.13 15.01
C GLY A 75 14.99 4.20 13.90
N ILE A 76 14.56 3.84 12.68
CA ILE A 76 14.27 4.82 11.63
C ILE A 76 12.97 5.54 11.98
N GLN A 77 13.07 6.84 12.27
CA GLN A 77 11.94 7.71 12.53
C GLN A 77 11.88 8.79 11.45
N ARG A 78 11.00 8.59 10.46
CA ARG A 78 10.71 9.55 9.39
C ARG A 78 9.21 9.71 9.19
N LYS A 79 8.85 10.84 8.57
CA LYS A 79 7.46 11.29 8.42
C LYS A 79 6.61 10.34 7.57
N ASN A 80 7.16 9.79 6.49
CA ASN A 80 6.46 8.87 5.60
C ASN A 80 7.36 7.71 5.17
N ILE A 81 6.76 6.70 4.55
CA ILE A 81 7.38 5.45 4.12
C ILE A 81 8.49 5.67 3.08
N VAL A 82 8.34 6.64 2.17
CA VAL A 82 9.34 6.94 1.13
C VAL A 82 10.60 7.48 1.79
N ASP A 83 10.46 8.42 2.74
CA ASP A 83 11.58 8.94 3.51
C ASP A 83 12.27 7.84 4.36
N ARG A 84 11.50 6.89 4.90
CA ARG A 84 12.06 5.75 5.65
C ARG A 84 12.88 4.83 4.74
N LEU A 85 12.40 4.56 3.54
CA LEU A 85 13.10 3.71 2.56
C LEU A 85 14.40 4.35 2.04
N CYS A 86 14.47 5.68 2.01
CA CYS A 86 15.67 6.43 1.62
C CYS A 86 16.65 6.68 2.78
N ASP A 87 16.35 6.24 4.00
CA ASP A 87 17.22 6.47 5.16
C ASP A 87 18.52 5.67 5.05
N LYS A 88 19.64 6.27 5.45
CA LYS A 88 20.97 5.64 5.40
C LYS A 88 21.07 4.38 6.28
N LYS A 89 20.20 4.24 7.28
CA LYS A 89 20.13 3.04 8.15
C LYS A 89 19.27 1.91 7.56
N MET A 90 18.67 2.12 6.39
CA MET A 90 17.89 1.09 5.70
C MET A 90 18.83 0.02 5.15
N ASP A 91 18.73 -1.20 5.69
CA ASP A 91 19.47 -2.35 5.17
C ASP A 91 18.64 -3.18 4.18
N ILE A 92 19.33 -4.03 3.42
CA ILE A 92 18.72 -4.84 2.36
C ILE A 92 17.68 -5.84 2.90
N SER A 93 17.86 -6.35 4.11
CA SER A 93 16.95 -7.32 4.72
C SER A 93 15.63 -6.67 5.09
N ARG A 94 15.68 -5.48 5.72
CA ARG A 94 14.50 -4.65 6.01
C ARG A 94 13.82 -4.21 4.73
N TYR A 95 14.58 -3.72 3.75
CA TYR A 95 14.03 -3.30 2.47
C TYR A 95 13.24 -4.42 1.78
N ARG A 96 13.78 -5.66 1.78
CA ARG A 96 13.09 -6.84 1.23
C ARG A 96 11.85 -7.21 2.04
N LEU A 97 11.91 -7.14 3.36
CA LEU A 97 10.75 -7.39 4.23
C LEU A 97 9.63 -6.39 3.96
N ILE A 98 9.95 -5.10 3.89
CA ILE A 98 9.01 -4.02 3.55
C ILE A 98 8.44 -4.23 2.15
N THR A 99 9.27 -4.63 1.18
CA THR A 99 8.80 -4.95 -0.18
C THR A 99 7.76 -6.06 -0.16
N ARG A 100 8.01 -7.16 0.56
CA ARG A 100 7.06 -8.27 0.70
C ARG A 100 5.76 -7.81 1.37
N GLU A 101 5.87 -7.02 2.42
CA GLU A 101 4.71 -6.50 3.13
C GLU A 101 3.87 -5.56 2.25
N ALA A 102 4.52 -4.66 1.50
CA ALA A 102 3.85 -3.75 0.58
C ALA A 102 3.09 -4.51 -0.53
N VAL A 103 3.67 -5.56 -1.09
CA VAL A 103 2.99 -6.42 -2.08
C VAL A 103 1.82 -7.18 -1.45
N ALA A 104 2.00 -7.74 -0.26
CA ALA A 104 0.97 -8.50 0.43
C ALA A 104 -0.23 -7.62 0.79
N TYR A 105 0.00 -6.47 1.41
CA TYR A 105 -1.06 -5.53 1.75
C TYR A 105 -1.68 -4.87 0.52
N GLY A 106 -0.87 -4.49 -0.48
CA GLY A 106 -1.36 -3.99 -1.76
C GLY A 106 -2.28 -4.99 -2.49
N THR A 107 -2.02 -6.29 -2.34
CA THR A 107 -2.88 -7.36 -2.88
C THR A 107 -4.22 -7.44 -2.14
N TRP A 108 -4.24 -7.22 -0.82
CA TRP A 108 -5.48 -7.13 -0.06
C TRP A 108 -6.29 -5.88 -0.40
N LEU A 109 -5.64 -4.74 -0.61
CA LEU A 109 -6.30 -3.52 -1.12
C LEU A 109 -6.90 -3.75 -2.51
N LYS A 110 -6.17 -4.42 -3.40
CA LYS A 110 -6.67 -4.84 -4.72
C LYS A 110 -7.95 -5.66 -4.59
N ARG A 111 -7.93 -6.74 -3.79
CA ARG A 111 -9.08 -7.63 -3.59
C ARG A 111 -10.29 -6.90 -3.02
N ALA A 112 -10.07 -6.05 -2.01
CA ALA A 112 -11.13 -5.25 -1.42
C ALA A 112 -11.74 -4.27 -2.45
N ALA A 113 -10.91 -3.60 -3.26
CA ALA A 113 -11.34 -2.70 -4.31
C ALA A 113 -12.12 -3.41 -5.43
N GLU A 114 -11.74 -4.64 -5.79
CA GLU A 114 -12.46 -5.46 -6.76
C GLU A 114 -13.87 -5.83 -6.27
N VAL A 115 -14.01 -6.14 -4.98
CA VAL A 115 -15.29 -6.58 -4.39
C VAL A 115 -16.22 -5.42 -4.06
N LEU A 116 -15.71 -4.32 -3.52
CA LEU A 116 -16.52 -3.25 -2.95
C LEU A 116 -16.83 -2.10 -3.92
N LEU A 117 -15.94 -1.86 -4.88
CA LEU A 117 -16.05 -0.71 -5.77
C LEU A 117 -16.62 -1.16 -7.11
N ARG A 118 -17.59 -0.40 -7.65
CA ARG A 118 -18.20 -0.69 -8.97
C ARG A 118 -17.15 -0.70 -10.08
N GLU A 119 -17.45 -1.35 -11.20
CA GLU A 119 -16.55 -1.37 -12.36
C GLU A 119 -16.26 0.06 -12.82
N VAL A 120 -14.96 0.37 -12.97
CA VAL A 120 -14.52 1.52 -13.74
C VAL A 120 -14.50 1.01 -15.18
N ARG A 121 -15.49 1.38 -16.00
CA ARG A 121 -15.40 1.17 -17.45
C ARG A 121 -14.16 1.91 -17.91
N THR A 122 -13.10 1.17 -18.24
CA THR A 122 -12.00 1.69 -19.03
C THR A 122 -12.53 1.83 -20.45
N GLU A 123 -13.03 3.00 -20.80
CA GLU A 123 -13.26 3.35 -22.19
C GLU A 123 -11.91 3.30 -22.91
N ASN A 124 -11.79 2.35 -23.84
CA ASN A 124 -10.67 2.21 -24.76
C ASN A 124 -10.86 3.17 -25.94
#